data_AF-A0A2V6YNL4-F1
#
_entry.id   AF-A0A2V6YNL4-F1
#
_cell.length_a   1.000
_cell.length_b   1.000
_cell.length_c   1.000
_cell.angle_alpha   90.00
_cell.angle_beta   90.00
_cell.angle_gamma   90.00
#
_symmetry.space_group_name_H-M   'P 1'
#
loop_
_entity.id
_entity.type
_entity.pdbx_description
1 polymer ?
#
loop_
_entity_poly.entity_id
_entity_poly.type
_entity_poly.pdbx_seq_one_letter_code
_entity_poly.pdbx_strand_id
1 'polypeptide(L)'
;MARARRRRRKTKTRSASRIVRRVPAGEAPAKRRPAARPTRTHASAAGAARTTRRIPFAIPRPSRAETLLLTLAKDLADVPLDRALRRIADAFMPGSELPREVFNAWIKTRQEKTALLALSWAREQVRLSLEETLVRSSRGRPPLGVAPATLAWLLLAACEAMAYEPPSAVADRLRTVLELSGHAASSG
;
A
#
# COMPACT_ATOMS: atom_id res chain seq x y z
N MET A 1 -21.44 -33.35 -45.82
CA MET A 1 -20.54 -34.29 -45.10
C MET A 1 -19.26 -33.56 -44.70
N ALA A 2 -18.59 -34.07 -43.64
CA ALA A 2 -17.29 -33.66 -43.07
C ALA A 2 -17.24 -32.46 -42.10
N ARG A 3 -17.39 -32.80 -40.80
CA ARG A 3 -16.95 -32.04 -39.61
C ARG A 3 -15.49 -32.37 -39.30
N ALA A 4 -14.66 -31.39 -38.97
CA ALA A 4 -13.43 -31.55 -38.16
C ALA A 4 -12.82 -30.16 -37.87
N ARG A 5 -12.21 -29.82 -36.73
CA ARG A 5 -12.22 -30.31 -35.34
C ARG A 5 -11.37 -29.28 -34.57
N ARG A 6 -11.95 -28.72 -33.50
CA ARG A 6 -11.32 -27.76 -32.57
C ARG A 6 -9.99 -28.28 -31.99
N ARG A 7 -8.92 -27.48 -32.05
CA ARG A 7 -7.69 -27.66 -31.26
C ARG A 7 -7.87 -27.04 -29.86
N ARG A 8 -8.09 -27.89 -28.86
CA ARG A 8 -8.15 -27.54 -27.43
C ARG A 8 -6.76 -27.80 -26.82
N ARG A 9 -6.03 -26.74 -26.42
CA ARG A 9 -4.73 -26.86 -25.74
C ARG A 9 -4.93 -27.27 -24.28
N LYS A 10 -4.02 -28.15 -23.84
CA LYS A 10 -4.03 -28.94 -22.60
C LYS A 10 -3.69 -28.11 -21.36
N THR A 11 -4.52 -28.18 -20.33
CA THR A 11 -4.23 -27.75 -18.96
C THR A 11 -3.61 -28.93 -18.21
N LYS A 12 -2.39 -28.76 -17.68
CA LYS A 12 -1.63 -29.80 -16.96
C LYS A 12 -1.79 -29.57 -15.45
N THR A 13 -2.69 -30.32 -14.83
CA THR A 13 -2.70 -30.59 -13.40
C THR A 13 -1.68 -31.71 -13.11
N ARG A 14 -0.91 -31.59 -12.02
CA ARG A 14 -0.71 -32.69 -11.06
C ARG A 14 0.18 -32.29 -9.88
N SER A 15 -0.39 -32.52 -8.69
CA SER A 15 0.23 -32.56 -7.37
C SER A 15 1.52 -33.38 -7.34
N ALA A 16 2.52 -32.89 -6.61
CA ALA A 16 3.70 -33.66 -6.25
C ALA A 16 3.48 -34.32 -4.89
N SER A 17 3.34 -35.65 -4.90
CA SER A 17 3.27 -36.49 -3.71
C SER A 17 4.67 -36.81 -3.18
N ARG A 18 4.81 -36.66 -1.87
CA ARG A 18 6.00 -36.87 -1.02
C ARG A 18 6.49 -38.33 -1.10
N ILE A 19 7.72 -38.55 -1.57
CA ILE A 19 8.37 -39.87 -1.58
C ILE A 19 9.09 -40.08 -0.24
N VAL A 20 8.57 -41.01 0.57
CA VAL A 20 9.20 -41.54 1.78
C VAL A 20 10.05 -42.74 1.38
N ARG A 21 11.37 -42.64 1.58
CA ARG A 21 12.32 -43.75 1.34
C ARG A 21 12.38 -44.64 2.59
N ARG A 22 11.88 -45.88 2.48
CA ARG A 22 12.14 -46.97 3.44
C ARG A 22 13.56 -47.52 3.25
N VAL A 23 14.24 -47.79 4.35
CA VAL A 23 15.50 -48.56 4.41
C VAL A 23 15.14 -49.99 4.86
N PRO A 24 15.62 -51.06 4.19
CA PRO A 24 15.47 -52.42 4.71
C PRO A 24 16.63 -52.78 5.66
N ALA A 25 16.29 -53.61 6.65
CA ALA A 25 17.19 -54.15 7.66
C ALA A 25 17.98 -55.36 7.13
N GLY A 26 19.18 -55.54 7.67
CA GLY A 26 19.87 -56.84 7.69
C GLY A 26 21.33 -56.78 7.23
N GLU A 27 22.27 -56.70 8.16
CA GLU A 27 23.42 -57.62 8.25
C GLU A 27 24.30 -57.31 9.49
N ALA A 28 24.74 -58.36 10.16
CA ALA A 28 25.46 -58.35 11.43
C ALA A 28 26.94 -57.89 11.28
N PRO A 29 27.53 -57.22 12.29
CA PRO A 29 28.90 -56.73 12.17
C PRO A 29 29.94 -57.80 12.54
N ALA A 30 30.87 -58.05 11.61
CA ALA A 30 32.09 -58.80 11.86
C ALA A 30 33.09 -57.98 12.70
N LYS A 31 33.73 -58.65 13.66
CA LYS A 31 34.70 -58.13 14.63
C LYS A 31 35.95 -57.51 13.95
N ARG A 32 36.30 -56.26 14.29
CA ARG A 32 37.67 -55.73 14.16
C ARG A 32 38.06 -54.81 15.32
N ARG A 33 39.30 -54.98 15.79
CA ARG A 33 39.96 -54.45 17.01
C ARG A 33 40.02 -52.91 17.08
N PRO A 34 40.12 -52.32 18.28
CA PRO A 34 40.28 -50.87 18.43
C PRO A 34 41.71 -50.44 18.09
N ALA A 35 41.86 -49.52 17.14
CA ALA A 35 43.12 -48.85 16.84
C ALA A 35 43.18 -47.49 17.56
N ALA A 36 44.40 -47.13 17.95
CA ALA A 36 44.79 -46.07 18.87
C ALA A 36 44.14 -44.69 18.63
N ARG A 37 43.82 -44.04 19.75
CA ARG A 37 43.37 -42.65 19.89
C ARG A 37 44.53 -41.69 19.59
N PRO A 38 44.47 -40.83 18.55
CA PRO A 38 45.38 -39.71 18.46
C PRO A 38 44.85 -38.56 19.33
N THR A 39 45.65 -38.14 20.29
CA THR A 39 45.50 -36.91 21.05
C THR A 39 45.50 -35.73 20.08
N ARG A 40 44.31 -35.19 19.81
CA ARG A 40 44.14 -33.98 19.02
C ARG A 40 44.51 -32.79 19.90
N THR A 41 45.71 -32.26 19.68
CA THR A 41 46.16 -30.96 20.18
C THR A 41 45.09 -29.91 19.87
N HIS A 42 44.57 -29.27 20.91
CA HIS A 42 43.65 -28.14 20.79
C HIS A 42 44.40 -26.96 20.19
N ALA A 43 44.46 -26.88 18.86
CA ALA A 43 44.69 -25.60 18.19
C ALA A 43 43.46 -24.73 18.49
N SER A 44 43.69 -23.72 19.33
CA SER A 44 42.73 -22.65 19.61
C SER A 44 42.32 -22.02 18.29
N ALA A 45 41.16 -22.45 17.78
CA ALA A 45 40.41 -21.67 16.82
C ALA A 45 40.01 -20.38 17.57
N ALA A 46 40.88 -19.37 17.49
CA ALA A 46 40.55 -18.00 17.79
C ALA A 46 39.23 -17.73 17.06
N GLY A 47 38.14 -17.68 17.83
CA GLY A 47 36.82 -17.48 17.30
C GLY A 47 36.87 -16.21 16.48
N ALA A 48 36.77 -16.38 15.16
CA ALA A 48 36.52 -15.28 14.26
C ALA A 48 35.22 -14.66 14.77
N ALA A 49 35.36 -13.59 15.54
CA ALA A 49 34.26 -12.80 16.04
C ALA A 49 33.50 -12.38 14.78
N ARG A 50 32.40 -13.08 14.52
CA ARG A 50 31.54 -12.84 13.39
C ARG A 50 30.87 -11.51 13.69
N THR A 51 31.57 -10.44 13.36
CA THR A 51 31.08 -9.07 13.41
C THR A 51 29.80 -9.08 12.60
N THR A 52 28.68 -9.10 13.31
CA THR A 52 27.36 -8.90 12.75
C THR A 52 27.37 -7.50 12.19
N ARG A 53 27.73 -7.39 10.90
CA ARG A 53 27.73 -6.15 10.15
C ARG A 53 26.30 -5.64 10.24
N ARG A 54 26.05 -4.65 11.10
CA ARG A 54 24.78 -3.96 11.19
C ARG A 54 24.52 -3.42 9.80
N ILE A 55 23.55 -4.00 9.10
CA ILE A 55 23.08 -3.46 7.83
C ILE A 55 22.45 -2.12 8.21
N PRO A 56 23.00 -0.98 7.76
CA PRO A 56 22.40 0.31 8.07
C PRO A 56 20.98 0.30 7.50
N PHE A 57 20.00 0.49 8.37
CA PHE A 57 18.62 0.74 7.96
C PHE A 57 18.57 2.14 7.36
N ALA A 58 18.73 2.23 6.04
CA ALA A 58 18.53 3.48 5.32
C ALA A 58 17.02 3.69 5.16
N ILE A 59 16.49 4.75 5.79
CA ILE A 59 15.11 5.17 5.55
C ILE A 59 15.01 5.57 4.07
N PRO A 60 14.15 4.93 3.26
CA PRO A 60 13.95 5.32 1.88
C PRO A 60 13.52 6.79 1.82
N ARG A 61 14.08 7.54 0.87
CA ARG A 61 13.61 8.91 0.64
C ARG A 61 12.15 8.84 0.17
N PRO A 62 11.25 9.68 0.71
CA PRO A 62 9.86 9.69 0.28
C PRO A 62 9.79 10.06 -1.20
N SER A 63 8.91 9.38 -1.93
CA SER A 63 8.64 9.75 -3.32
C SER A 63 8.03 11.16 -3.42
N ARG A 64 8.03 11.71 -4.64
CA ARG A 64 7.36 12.99 -4.92
C ARG A 64 5.87 12.92 -4.55
N ALA A 65 5.19 11.82 -4.90
CA ALA A 65 3.79 11.57 -4.55
C ALA A 65 3.56 11.56 -3.03
N GLU A 66 4.39 10.85 -2.27
CA GLU A 66 4.33 10.85 -0.80
C GLU A 66 4.50 12.27 -0.24
N THR A 67 5.46 13.02 -0.77
CA THR A 67 5.72 14.39 -0.32
C THR A 67 4.52 15.30 -0.59
N LEU A 68 3.92 15.24 -1.79
CA LEU A 68 2.75 16.04 -2.13
C LEU A 68 1.53 15.67 -1.27
N LEU A 69 1.27 14.39 -1.03
CA LEU A 69 0.17 13.93 -0.17
C LEU A 69 0.37 14.35 1.30
N LEU A 70 1.59 14.21 1.83
CA LEU A 70 1.89 14.61 3.21
C LEU A 70 1.86 16.13 3.39
N THR A 71 2.30 16.90 2.39
CA THR A 71 2.13 18.36 2.40
C THR A 71 0.66 18.74 2.34
N LEU A 72 -0.12 18.11 1.44
CA LEU A 72 -1.57 18.33 1.38
C LEU A 72 -2.23 18.04 2.73
N ALA A 73 -1.94 16.90 3.36
CA ALA A 73 -2.49 16.56 4.68
C ALA A 73 -2.19 17.64 5.74
N LYS A 74 -0.96 18.17 5.78
CA LYS A 74 -0.58 19.29 6.66
C LYS A 74 -1.35 20.56 6.33
N ASP A 75 -1.54 20.86 5.05
CA ASP A 75 -2.30 22.03 4.61
C ASP A 75 -3.81 21.91 4.92
N LEU A 76 -4.32 20.70 5.15
CA LEU A 76 -5.69 20.48 5.61
C LEU A 76 -5.84 20.62 7.13
N ALA A 77 -4.74 20.52 7.89
CA ALA A 77 -4.79 20.75 9.32
C ALA A 77 -5.27 22.19 9.59
N ASP A 78 -6.15 22.33 10.58
CA ASP A 78 -6.65 23.62 11.07
C ASP A 78 -7.36 24.55 10.07
N VAL A 79 -7.71 24.08 8.87
CA VAL A 79 -8.56 24.85 7.94
C VAL A 79 -10.04 24.47 8.04
N PRO A 80 -10.97 25.42 7.79
CA PRO A 80 -12.39 25.12 7.65
C PRO A 80 -12.68 24.08 6.55
N LEU A 81 -13.75 23.29 6.72
CA LEU A 81 -14.05 22.15 5.84
C LEU A 81 -14.24 22.55 4.38
N ASP A 82 -14.94 23.64 4.11
CA ASP A 82 -15.14 24.16 2.75
C ASP A 82 -13.80 24.46 2.06
N ARG A 83 -12.86 25.07 2.79
CA ARG A 83 -11.52 25.39 2.30
C ARG A 83 -10.68 24.12 2.14
N ALA A 84 -10.80 23.17 3.06
CA ALA A 84 -10.14 21.87 2.97
C ALA A 84 -10.57 21.12 1.71
N LEU A 85 -11.88 21.05 1.44
CA LEU A 85 -12.43 20.37 0.27
C LEU A 85 -11.99 21.03 -1.04
N ARG A 86 -11.97 22.37 -1.10
CA ARG A 86 -11.44 23.11 -2.26
C ARG A 86 -9.96 22.79 -2.49
N ARG A 87 -9.13 22.77 -1.44
CA ARG A 87 -7.70 22.42 -1.54
C ARG A 87 -7.47 21.00 -2.08
N ILE A 88 -8.24 20.03 -1.59
CA ILE A 88 -8.16 18.65 -2.08
C ILE A 88 -8.59 18.60 -3.56
N ALA A 89 -9.72 19.23 -3.90
CA ALA A 89 -10.19 19.27 -5.28
C ALA A 89 -9.17 19.91 -6.23
N ASP A 90 -8.60 21.07 -5.86
CA ASP A 90 -7.53 21.74 -6.62
C ASP A 90 -6.32 20.83 -6.83
N ALA A 91 -5.92 20.09 -5.78
CA ALA A 91 -4.82 19.15 -5.87
C ALA A 91 -5.13 17.98 -6.83
N PHE A 92 -6.40 17.59 -6.99
CA PHE A 92 -6.84 16.51 -7.88
C PHE A 92 -7.51 17.01 -9.19
N MET A 93 -7.38 18.28 -9.54
CA MET A 93 -7.90 18.83 -10.81
C MET A 93 -7.27 18.12 -12.03
N PRO A 94 -8.00 18.03 -13.16
CA PRO A 94 -7.41 17.60 -14.43
C PRO A 94 -6.16 18.42 -14.76
N GLY A 95 -5.04 17.72 -14.99
CA GLY A 95 -3.75 18.35 -15.32
C GLY A 95 -2.89 18.77 -14.12
N SER A 96 -3.34 18.59 -12.87
CA SER A 96 -2.49 18.82 -11.70
C SER A 96 -1.39 17.76 -11.57
N GLU A 97 -0.32 18.08 -10.83
CA GLU A 97 0.83 17.19 -10.67
C GLU A 97 0.49 15.94 -9.84
N LEU A 98 -0.31 16.10 -8.78
CA LEU A 98 -0.52 15.07 -7.76
C LEU A 98 -1.12 13.76 -8.30
N PRO A 99 -2.22 13.75 -9.09
CA PRO A 99 -2.80 12.51 -9.63
C PRO A 99 -1.79 11.72 -10.48
N ARG A 100 -1.01 12.44 -11.30
CA ARG A 100 0.02 11.85 -12.16
C ARG A 100 1.14 11.25 -11.32
N GLU A 101 1.62 11.96 -10.31
CA GLU A 101 2.69 11.46 -9.42
C GLU A 101 2.23 10.26 -8.61
N VAL A 102 1.01 10.27 -8.07
CA VAL A 102 0.43 9.13 -7.34
C VAL A 102 0.31 7.90 -8.24
N PHE A 103 -0.20 8.07 -9.47
CA PHE A 103 -0.28 6.98 -10.44
C PHE A 103 1.11 6.43 -10.80
N ASN A 104 2.07 7.31 -11.08
CA ASN A 104 3.44 6.92 -11.39
C ASN A 104 4.11 6.18 -10.22
N ALA A 105 3.94 6.68 -9.00
CA ALA A 105 4.47 6.05 -7.80
C ALA A 105 3.87 4.65 -7.62
N TRP A 106 2.55 4.51 -7.76
CA TRP A 106 1.86 3.22 -7.66
C TRP A 106 2.40 2.19 -8.68
N ILE A 107 2.58 2.58 -9.94
CA ILE A 107 3.11 1.69 -10.97
C ILE A 107 4.56 1.28 -10.68
N LYS A 108 5.40 2.24 -10.26
CA LYS A 108 6.82 2.01 -9.96
C LYS A 108 7.01 1.12 -8.73
N THR A 109 6.22 1.30 -7.68
CA THR A 109 6.42 0.66 -6.38
C THR A 109 5.57 -0.61 -6.18
N ARG A 110 4.81 -1.05 -7.18
CA ARG A 110 3.87 -2.20 -7.07
C ARG A 110 4.47 -3.51 -6.54
N GLN A 111 5.79 -3.72 -6.66
CA GLN A 111 6.49 -4.91 -6.14
C GLN A 111 7.26 -4.63 -4.83
N GLU A 112 7.35 -3.37 -4.41
CA GLU A 112 8.08 -2.91 -3.23
C GLU A 112 7.09 -2.62 -2.08
N LYS A 113 6.87 -3.63 -1.23
CA LYS A 113 5.88 -3.56 -0.14
C LYS A 113 6.02 -2.31 0.74
N THR A 114 7.25 -1.94 1.10
CA THR A 114 7.51 -0.79 1.97
C THR A 114 7.12 0.53 1.29
N ALA A 115 7.44 0.70 0.02
CA ALA A 115 7.11 1.90 -0.73
C ALA A 115 5.60 1.99 -1.02
N LEU A 116 4.95 0.85 -1.30
CA LEU A 116 3.50 0.78 -1.44
C LEU A 116 2.76 1.15 -0.14
N LEU A 117 3.29 0.67 0.99
CA LEU A 117 2.77 1.00 2.32
C LEU A 117 2.98 2.49 2.63
N ALA A 118 4.15 3.04 2.34
CA ALA A 118 4.45 4.47 2.54
C ALA A 118 3.50 5.35 1.71
N LEU A 119 3.27 5.03 0.43
CA LEU A 119 2.33 5.74 -0.43
C LEU A 119 0.89 5.64 0.09
N SER A 120 0.45 4.44 0.49
CA SER A 120 -0.88 4.22 1.05
C SER A 120 -1.08 4.98 2.36
N TRP A 121 -0.04 5.01 3.21
CA TRP A 121 -0.05 5.77 4.45
C TRP A 121 -0.10 7.28 4.21
N ALA A 122 0.64 7.80 3.23
CA ALA A 122 0.58 9.22 2.86
C ALA A 122 -0.83 9.63 2.41
N ARG A 123 -1.52 8.79 1.63
CA ARG A 123 -2.92 9.01 1.25
C ARG A 123 -3.86 8.95 2.47
N GLU A 124 -3.61 8.01 3.38
CA GLU A 124 -4.37 7.88 4.63
C GLU A 124 -4.22 9.11 5.54
N GLN A 125 -3.06 9.78 5.54
CA GLN A 125 -2.89 11.05 6.28
C GLN A 125 -3.84 12.14 5.77
N VAL A 126 -4.04 12.26 4.45
CA VAL A 126 -5.00 13.21 3.88
C VAL A 126 -6.42 12.89 4.36
N ARG A 127 -6.79 11.61 4.38
CA ARG A 127 -8.10 11.16 4.87
C ARG A 127 -8.30 11.47 6.35
N LEU A 128 -7.29 11.21 7.19
CA LEU A 128 -7.34 11.48 8.63
C LEU A 128 -7.47 12.98 8.92
N SER A 129 -6.71 13.83 8.24
CA SER A 129 -6.82 15.29 8.38
C SER A 129 -8.20 15.81 7.94
N LEU A 130 -8.78 15.21 6.89
CA LEU A 130 -10.14 15.52 6.46
C LEU A 130 -11.19 15.07 7.49
N GLU A 131 -11.05 13.87 8.06
CA GLU A 131 -11.92 13.37 9.12
C GLU A 131 -11.89 14.27 10.36
N GLU A 132 -10.71 14.68 10.81
CA GLU A 132 -10.56 15.60 11.93
C GLU A 132 -11.23 16.96 11.65
N THR A 133 -11.12 17.46 10.42
CA THR A 133 -11.80 18.67 9.98
C THR A 133 -13.31 18.51 9.97
N LEU A 134 -13.83 17.36 9.53
CA LEU A 134 -15.26 17.03 9.58
C LEU A 134 -15.79 17.00 11.02
N VAL A 135 -15.06 16.36 11.94
CA VAL A 135 -15.44 16.29 13.35
C VAL A 135 -15.51 17.68 13.96
N ARG A 136 -14.50 18.54 13.73
CA ARG A 136 -14.47 19.92 14.23
C ARG A 136 -15.53 20.82 13.60
N SER A 137 -15.82 20.62 12.33
CA SER A 137 -16.79 21.42 11.57
C SER A 137 -18.25 21.09 11.89
N SER A 138 -18.53 20.02 12.62
CA SER A 138 -19.89 19.54 12.92
C SER A 138 -20.66 20.50 13.86
N ARG A 139 -21.11 21.64 13.32
CA ARG A 139 -22.17 22.49 13.90
C ARG A 139 -23.58 22.04 13.49
N GLY A 140 -23.71 20.84 12.92
CA GLY A 140 -24.94 20.21 12.48
C GLY A 140 -24.66 18.83 11.89
N ARG A 141 -25.65 17.93 11.90
CA ARG A 141 -25.50 16.56 11.38
C ARG A 141 -25.28 16.62 9.85
N PRO A 142 -24.29 15.91 9.28
CA PRO A 142 -24.12 15.88 7.83
C PRO A 142 -25.39 15.36 7.14
N PRO A 143 -25.75 15.86 5.94
CA PRO A 143 -27.02 15.55 5.28
C PRO A 143 -27.25 14.05 5.10
N LEU A 144 -26.16 13.31 4.90
CA LEU A 144 -26.19 11.87 4.63
C LEU A 144 -26.35 11.01 5.90
N GLY A 145 -26.28 11.59 7.10
CA GLY A 145 -26.38 10.84 8.36
C GLY A 145 -25.26 9.80 8.57
N VAL A 146 -24.18 9.89 7.81
CA VAL A 146 -23.03 8.98 7.79
C VAL A 146 -21.99 9.40 8.84
N ALA A 147 -21.28 8.42 9.44
CA ALA A 147 -20.20 8.69 10.37
C ALA A 147 -19.06 9.51 9.71
N PRO A 148 -18.37 10.42 10.44
CA PRO A 148 -17.32 11.28 9.88
C PRO A 148 -16.21 10.51 9.15
N ALA A 149 -15.75 9.38 9.69
CA ALA A 149 -14.75 8.52 9.06
C ALA A 149 -15.17 8.04 7.66
N THR A 150 -16.40 7.56 7.53
CA THR A 150 -16.96 7.09 6.25
C THR A 150 -17.21 8.25 5.30
N LEU A 151 -17.67 9.40 5.80
CA LEU A 151 -17.84 10.60 4.98
C LEU A 151 -16.50 11.11 4.44
N ALA A 152 -15.43 11.10 5.24
CA ALA A 152 -14.08 11.45 4.81
C ALA A 152 -13.59 10.56 3.65
N TRP A 153 -13.84 9.24 3.74
CA TRP A 153 -13.56 8.31 2.65
C TRP A 153 -14.29 8.69 1.35
N LEU A 154 -15.59 8.96 1.43
CA LEU A 154 -16.41 9.30 0.26
C LEU A 154 -16.00 10.61 -0.38
N LEU A 155 -15.77 11.65 0.43
CA LEU A 155 -15.38 12.98 -0.05
C LEU A 155 -13.98 12.95 -0.68
N LEU A 156 -13.02 12.24 -0.07
CA LEU A 156 -11.68 12.07 -0.65
C LEU A 156 -11.77 11.35 -2.00
N ALA A 157 -12.52 10.24 -2.08
CA ALA A 157 -12.71 9.52 -3.33
C ALA A 157 -13.39 10.36 -4.41
N ALA A 158 -14.36 11.21 -4.04
CA ALA A 158 -15.03 12.11 -4.97
C ALA A 158 -14.07 13.18 -5.52
N CYS A 159 -13.21 13.76 -4.67
CA CYS A 159 -12.19 14.69 -5.13
C CYS A 159 -11.13 14.00 -6.00
N GLU A 160 -10.67 12.80 -5.64
CA GLU A 160 -9.74 12.02 -6.45
C GLU A 160 -10.31 11.67 -7.84
N ALA A 161 -11.62 11.42 -7.92
CA ALA A 161 -12.29 11.14 -9.18
C ALA A 161 -12.31 12.33 -10.14
N MET A 162 -12.21 13.57 -9.63
CA MET A 162 -12.17 14.78 -10.47
C MET A 162 -10.99 14.78 -11.45
N ALA A 163 -9.89 14.09 -11.13
CA ALA A 163 -8.73 13.96 -12.01
C ALA A 163 -9.05 13.26 -13.35
N TYR A 164 -10.17 12.52 -13.40
CA TYR A 164 -10.62 11.75 -14.58
C TYR A 164 -11.83 12.37 -15.28
N GLU A 165 -12.29 13.53 -14.82
CA GLU A 165 -13.41 14.26 -15.41
C GLU A 165 -12.91 15.29 -16.45
N PRO A 166 -13.74 15.72 -17.41
CA PRO A 166 -13.39 16.84 -18.26
C PRO A 166 -13.30 18.14 -17.42
N PRO A 167 -12.40 19.08 -17.75
CA PRO A 167 -12.23 20.32 -16.99
C PRO A 167 -13.52 21.12 -16.79
N SER A 168 -14.43 21.06 -17.76
CA SER A 168 -15.74 21.73 -17.70
C SER A 168 -16.68 21.18 -16.61
N ALA A 169 -16.54 19.91 -16.21
CA ALA A 169 -17.42 19.29 -15.22
C ALA A 169 -16.98 19.53 -13.77
N VAL A 170 -15.71 19.91 -13.54
CA VAL A 170 -15.15 19.89 -12.18
C VAL A 170 -15.80 20.91 -11.25
N ALA A 171 -16.15 22.09 -11.77
CA ALA A 171 -16.84 23.10 -10.98
C ALA A 171 -18.19 22.60 -10.42
N ASP A 172 -18.95 21.86 -11.24
CA ASP A 172 -20.22 21.28 -10.83
C ASP A 172 -20.00 20.12 -9.84
N ARG A 173 -18.99 19.27 -10.06
CA ARG A 173 -18.62 18.20 -9.11
C ARG A 173 -18.21 18.75 -7.75
N LEU A 174 -17.40 19.80 -7.72
CA LEU A 174 -16.97 20.45 -6.49
C LEU A 174 -18.16 21.08 -5.75
N ARG A 175 -19.10 21.70 -6.47
CA ARG A 175 -20.35 22.19 -5.88
C ARG A 175 -21.11 21.06 -5.19
N THR A 176 -21.31 19.93 -5.86
CA THR A 176 -21.98 18.76 -5.28
C THR A 176 -21.25 18.22 -4.04
N VAL A 177 -19.91 18.17 -4.06
CA VAL A 177 -19.10 17.73 -2.90
C VAL A 177 -19.31 18.65 -1.68
N LEU A 178 -19.39 19.96 -1.89
CA LEU A 178 -19.64 20.94 -0.83
C LEU A 178 -21.08 20.85 -0.27
N GLU A 179 -22.07 20.62 -1.13
CA GLU A 179 -23.45 20.41 -0.71
C GLU A 179 -23.60 19.14 0.13
N LEU A 180 -23.00 18.02 -0.31
CA LEU A 180 -23.02 16.74 0.41
C LEU A 180 -22.29 16.78 1.75
N SER A 181 -21.32 17.68 1.92
CA SER A 181 -20.63 17.90 3.19
C SER A 181 -21.38 18.82 4.16
N GLY A 182 -22.58 19.29 3.79
CA GLY A 182 -23.41 20.20 4.60
C GLY A 182 -23.02 21.67 4.49
N HIS A 183 -22.15 22.04 3.55
CA HIS A 183 -21.73 23.41 3.27
C HIS A 183 -22.46 24.00 2.05
N ALA A 184 -23.73 23.60 1.86
CA ALA A 184 -24.57 24.19 0.82
C ALA A 184 -24.48 25.72 0.91
N ALA A 185 -24.26 26.36 -0.25
CA ALA A 185 -24.04 27.79 -0.36
C ALA A 185 -25.07 28.55 0.48
N SER A 186 -24.60 29.44 1.36
CA SER A 186 -25.46 30.50 1.87
C SER A 186 -25.80 31.40 0.68
N SER A 187 -26.81 31.02 -0.10
CA SER A 187 -27.55 31.95 -0.92
C SER A 187 -28.48 32.71 0.03
N GLY A 188 -27.94 33.78 0.60
CA GLY A 188 -28.63 34.81 1.36
C GLY A 188 -27.96 36.14 1.06
#